data_AF-A0A831JK15-F1
#
_entry.id   AF-A0A831JK15-F1
#
_cell.length_a   1.000
_cell.length_b   1.000
_cell.length_c   1.000
_cell.angle_alpha   90.00
_cell.angle_beta   90.00
_cell.angle_gamma   90.00
#
_symmetry.space_group_name_H-M   'P 1'
#
loop_
_entity.id
_entity.type
_entity.pdbx_description
1 polymer ?
#
loop_
_entity_poly.entity_id
_entity_poly.type
_entity_poly.pdbx_seq_one_letter_code
_entity_poly.pdbx_strand_id
1 'polypeptide(L)'
;MIQSMTGYGKAVTVFGDKKINVEIKSLNSKAMDLSTRIAPLYREKEMEIRNLIAQTLERGKVDFSIWVEKDAAESATPINTALVENYYNQIKTISETCHIPLPEDWFATLLRMPDVLTRVDVQELSDEEWTAAKQTIETALQH
;
A
#
# COMPACT_ATOMS: atom_id res chain seq x y z
N MET A 1 -35.18 -22.59 4.39
CA MET A 1 -35.27 -21.14 4.13
C MET A 1 -33.93 -20.74 3.53
N ILE A 2 -33.85 -20.47 2.23
CA ILE A 2 -32.59 -20.12 1.57
C ILE A 2 -32.35 -18.64 1.90
N GLN A 3 -31.62 -18.37 2.99
CA GLN A 3 -31.15 -17.02 3.29
C GLN A 3 -30.32 -16.54 2.11
N SER A 4 -30.71 -15.41 1.54
CA SER A 4 -29.94 -14.67 0.57
C SER A 4 -28.64 -14.21 1.23
N MET A 5 -27.57 -15.01 1.13
CA MET A 5 -26.24 -14.67 1.66
C MET A 5 -25.51 -13.75 0.69
N THR A 6 -25.93 -12.48 0.67
CA THR A 6 -25.10 -11.40 0.14
C THR A 6 -24.66 -10.57 1.34
N GLY A 7 -23.40 -10.71 1.73
CA GLY A 7 -22.82 -10.01 2.89
C GLY A 7 -21.98 -8.83 2.46
N TYR A 8 -22.00 -7.77 3.26
CA TYR A 8 -21.09 -6.64 3.12
C TYR A 8 -20.54 -6.28 4.49
N GLY A 9 -19.24 -6.48 4.64
CA GLY A 9 -18.50 -6.15 5.85
C GLY A 9 -17.49 -5.05 5.57
N LYS A 10 -17.44 -4.05 6.43
CA LYS A 10 -16.40 -3.02 6.40
C LYS A 10 -15.96 -2.68 7.80
N ALA A 11 -14.65 -2.62 8.01
CA ALA A 11 -14.07 -2.17 9.27
C ALA A 11 -12.85 -1.29 8.99
N VAL A 12 -12.57 -0.38 9.92
CA VAL A 12 -11.44 0.54 9.85
C VAL A 12 -10.83 0.62 11.23
N THR A 13 -9.50 0.55 11.30
CA THR A 13 -8.75 0.88 12.52
C THR A 13 -7.70 1.95 12.24
N VAL A 14 -7.36 2.72 13.27
CA VAL A 14 -6.26 3.67 13.24
C VAL A 14 -5.05 3.01 13.88
N PHE A 15 -3.91 3.02 13.21
CA PHE A 15 -2.64 2.51 13.72
C PHE A 15 -1.55 3.55 13.44
N GLY A 16 -1.04 4.22 14.48
CA GLY A 16 -0.10 5.33 14.31
C GLY A 16 -0.72 6.48 13.50
N ASP A 17 -0.04 6.85 12.41
CA ASP A 17 -0.40 7.92 11.47
C ASP A 17 -1.28 7.46 10.29
N LYS A 18 -1.73 6.19 10.32
CA LYS A 18 -2.47 5.57 9.21
C LYS A 18 -3.77 4.92 9.61
N LYS A 19 -4.69 4.83 8.66
CA LYS A 19 -5.95 4.08 8.73
C LYS A 19 -5.84 2.81 7.91
N ILE A 20 -6.05 1.68 8.55
CA ILE A 20 -6.13 0.38 7.91
C ILE A 20 -7.61 0.11 7.63
N ASN A 21 -7.96 0.03 6.36
CA ASN A 21 -9.31 -0.21 5.90
C ASN A 21 -9.44 -1.64 5.39
N VAL A 22 -10.50 -2.34 5.81
CA VAL A 22 -10.86 -3.67 5.33
C VAL A 22 -12.29 -3.64 4.80
N GLU A 23 -12.50 -4.22 3.62
CA GLU A 23 -13.82 -4.40 3.03
C GLU A 23 -13.97 -5.82 2.47
N ILE A 24 -15.13 -6.42 2.71
CA ILE A 24 -15.50 -7.77 2.30
C ILE A 24 -16.88 -7.71 1.66
N LYS A 25 -16.98 -8.15 0.41
CA LYS A 25 -18.23 -8.33 -0.33
C LYS A 25 -18.40 -9.81 -0.61
N SER A 26 -19.55 -10.38 -0.29
CA SER A 26 -19.85 -11.77 -0.60
C SER A 26 -21.15 -11.92 -1.37
N LEU A 27 -21.15 -12.88 -2.29
CA LEU A 27 -22.31 -13.32 -3.03
C LEU A 27 -22.48 -14.82 -2.83
N ASN A 28 -23.73 -15.26 -2.70
CA ASN A 28 -24.04 -16.68 -2.59
C ASN A 28 -23.59 -17.42 -3.87
N SER A 29 -22.68 -18.36 -3.71
CA SER A 29 -22.17 -19.22 -4.78
C SER A 29 -21.94 -20.63 -4.23
N LYS A 30 -21.99 -21.63 -5.11
CA LYS A 30 -21.84 -23.05 -4.72
C LYS A 30 -20.44 -23.40 -4.26
N ALA A 31 -19.43 -22.73 -4.80
CA ALA A 31 -18.02 -22.93 -4.46
C ALA A 31 -17.48 -21.68 -3.76
N MET A 32 -16.39 -21.84 -3.01
CA MET A 32 -15.58 -20.74 -2.53
C MET A 32 -14.74 -20.18 -3.69
N ASP A 33 -14.92 -18.90 -3.98
CA ASP A 33 -14.13 -18.14 -4.95
C ASP A 33 -13.70 -16.84 -4.28
N LEU A 34 -12.46 -16.82 -3.76
CA LEU A 34 -11.90 -15.70 -3.00
C LEU A 34 -10.93 -14.88 -3.86
N SER A 35 -11.37 -13.68 -4.18
CA SER A 35 -10.60 -12.61 -4.80
C SER A 35 -10.07 -11.67 -3.72
N THR A 36 -8.77 -11.41 -3.72
CA THR A 36 -8.10 -10.57 -2.71
C THR A 36 -7.36 -9.40 -3.35
N ARG A 37 -7.55 -8.20 -2.78
CA ARG A 37 -6.75 -7.01 -3.08
C ARG A 37 -6.01 -6.59 -1.82
N ILE A 38 -4.73 -6.90 -1.76
CA ILE A 38 -3.91 -6.72 -0.55
C ILE A 38 -2.86 -5.64 -0.78
N ALA A 39 -2.87 -4.61 0.08
CA ALA A 39 -1.83 -3.58 0.09
C ALA A 39 -0.44 -4.22 0.26
N PRO A 40 0.61 -3.68 -0.39
CA PRO A 40 1.94 -4.30 -0.41
C PRO A 40 2.47 -4.76 0.95
N LEU A 41 2.27 -3.94 1.99
CA LEU A 41 2.72 -4.19 3.36
C LEU A 41 2.17 -5.50 3.96
N TYR A 42 0.93 -5.89 3.61
CA TYR A 42 0.28 -7.08 4.18
C TYR A 42 0.40 -8.33 3.30
N ARG A 43 1.09 -8.27 2.16
CA ARG A 43 1.19 -9.40 1.23
C ARG A 43 1.88 -10.62 1.83
N GLU A 44 2.85 -10.41 2.72
CA GLU A 44 3.50 -11.51 3.45
C GLU A 44 2.52 -12.33 4.31
N LYS A 45 1.36 -11.77 4.68
CA LYS A 45 0.30 -12.43 5.45
C LYS A 45 -0.86 -12.94 4.58
N GLU A 46 -0.74 -12.92 3.24
CA GLU A 46 -1.85 -13.28 2.34
C GLU A 46 -2.44 -14.67 2.64
N MET A 47 -1.60 -15.67 2.88
CA MET A 47 -2.09 -17.02 3.20
C MET A 47 -2.86 -17.05 4.52
N GLU A 48 -2.42 -16.31 5.54
CA GLU A 48 -3.12 -16.22 6.83
C GLU A 48 -4.49 -15.56 6.66
N ILE A 49 -4.56 -14.47 5.87
CA ILE A 49 -5.80 -13.77 5.54
C ILE A 49 -6.77 -14.69 4.80
N ARG A 50 -6.30 -15.40 3.77
CA ARG A 50 -7.12 -16.35 2.98
C ARG A 50 -7.71 -17.44 3.86
N ASN A 51 -6.90 -18.01 4.76
CA ASN A 51 -7.34 -19.05 5.68
C ASN A 51 -8.40 -18.52 6.65
N LEU A 52 -8.21 -17.32 7.20
CA LEU A 52 -9.18 -16.69 8.10
C LEU A 52 -10.54 -16.48 7.44
N ILE A 53 -10.54 -16.00 6.19
CA ILE A 53 -11.77 -15.77 5.43
C ILE A 53 -12.45 -17.11 5.08
N ALA A 54 -11.70 -18.10 4.60
CA ALA A 54 -12.23 -19.40 4.22
C ALA A 54 -12.75 -20.23 5.42
N GLN A 55 -12.22 -20.00 6.62
CA GLN A 55 -12.76 -20.59 7.86
C GLN A 55 -14.09 -19.96 8.27
N THR A 56 -14.28 -18.68 7.96
CA THR A 56 -15.48 -17.93 8.37
C THR A 56 -16.61 -18.05 7.35
N LEU A 57 -16.27 -17.97 6.07
CA LEU A 57 -17.20 -18.11 4.95
C LEU A 57 -16.97 -19.50 4.35
N GLU A 58 -17.91 -20.43 4.46
CA GLU A 58 -17.73 -21.81 3.96
C GLU A 58 -17.84 -21.92 2.42
N ARG A 59 -18.64 -21.04 1.81
CA ARG A 59 -18.91 -21.00 0.36
C ARG A 59 -19.30 -19.59 -0.08
N GLY A 60 -19.12 -19.28 -1.35
CA GLY A 60 -19.51 -17.98 -1.91
C GLY A 60 -18.44 -17.40 -2.82
N LYS A 61 -18.83 -16.40 -3.61
CA LYS A 61 -17.88 -15.54 -4.29
C LYS A 61 -17.59 -14.36 -3.37
N VAL A 62 -16.34 -14.20 -2.97
CA VAL A 62 -15.90 -13.23 -1.97
C VAL A 62 -14.86 -12.31 -2.60
N ASP A 63 -15.11 -11.01 -2.55
CA ASP A 63 -14.16 -9.96 -2.86
C ASP A 63 -13.68 -9.32 -1.55
N PHE A 64 -12.43 -9.58 -1.20
CA PHE A 64 -11.75 -9.02 -0.04
C PHE A 64 -10.78 -7.92 -0.46
N SER A 65 -10.73 -6.84 0.30
CA SER A 65 -9.72 -5.81 0.12
C SER A 65 -9.22 -5.24 1.44
N ILE A 66 -7.91 -5.00 1.51
CA ILE A 66 -7.25 -4.29 2.61
C ILE A 66 -6.34 -3.20 2.02
N TRP A 67 -6.54 -1.96 2.46
CA TRP A 67 -5.74 -0.81 2.03
C TRP A 67 -5.42 0.13 3.19
N VAL A 68 -4.36 0.91 3.02
CA VAL A 68 -3.89 1.87 4.01
C VAL A 68 -4.11 3.28 3.48
N GLU A 69 -4.74 4.13 4.29
CA GLU A 69 -4.82 5.57 4.06
C GLU A 69 -3.88 6.26 5.05
N LYS A 70 -2.97 7.10 4.56
CA LYS A 70 -2.13 7.96 5.39
C LYS A 70 -2.62 9.40 5.25
N ASP A 71 -2.56 10.17 6.32
CA ASP A 71 -2.84 11.60 6.21
C ASP A 71 -1.76 12.26 5.32
N ALA A 72 -2.22 12.92 4.25
CA ALA A 72 -1.35 13.48 3.21
C ALA A 72 -0.43 14.61 3.72
N ALA A 73 -0.64 15.09 4.95
CA ALA A 73 0.05 16.25 5.51
C ALA A 73 1.54 15.99 5.86
N GLU A 74 1.97 14.74 6.04
CA GLU A 74 3.36 14.41 6.43
C GLU A 74 4.14 13.59 5.39
N SER A 75 3.53 13.27 4.24
CA SER A 75 4.10 12.35 3.25
C SER A 75 4.83 13.07 2.10
N ALA A 76 5.73 14.02 2.40
CA ALA A 76 6.64 14.50 1.37
C ALA A 76 7.61 13.37 1.00
N THR A 77 7.63 12.96 -0.28
CA THR A 77 8.58 11.95 -0.76
C THR A 77 10.00 12.42 -0.43
N PRO A 78 10.79 11.64 0.33
CA PRO A 78 12.13 12.05 0.71
C PRO A 78 13.00 12.21 -0.53
N ILE A 79 13.84 13.24 -0.53
CA ILE A 79 14.79 13.51 -1.60
C ILE A 79 16.10 12.80 -1.25
N ASN A 80 16.64 12.00 -2.16
CA ASN A 80 17.97 11.43 -2.03
C ASN A 80 19.03 12.54 -2.28
N THR A 81 19.38 13.27 -1.22
CA THR A 81 20.30 14.42 -1.30
C THR A 81 21.67 14.06 -1.86
N ALA A 82 22.23 12.90 -1.48
CA ALA A 82 23.50 12.43 -1.99
C ALA A 82 23.47 12.20 -3.51
N LEU A 83 22.36 11.66 -4.03
CA LEU A 83 22.19 11.45 -5.47
C LEU A 83 21.97 12.77 -6.21
N VAL A 84 21.24 13.72 -5.62
CA VAL A 84 21.09 15.09 -6.15
C VAL A 84 22.44 15.78 -6.29
N GLU A 85 23.28 15.75 -5.25
CA GLU A 85 24.62 16.33 -5.29
C GLU A 85 25.50 15.67 -6.35
N ASN A 86 25.40 14.34 -6.50
CA ASN A 86 26.12 13.59 -7.52
C ASN A 86 25.71 14.03 -8.94
N TYR A 87 24.41 14.08 -9.23
CA TYR A 87 23.91 14.54 -10.53
C TYR A 87 24.29 15.98 -10.83
N TYR A 88 24.21 16.87 -9.84
CA TYR A 88 24.61 18.27 -10.00
C TYR A 88 26.07 18.39 -10.45
N ASN A 89 26.99 17.70 -9.77
CA ASN A 89 28.42 17.72 -10.09
C ASN A 89 28.72 17.12 -11.48
N GLN A 90 28.04 16.03 -11.84
CA GLN A 90 28.19 15.42 -13.17
C GLN A 90 27.71 16.36 -14.29
N ILE A 91 26.53 16.97 -14.14
CA ILE A 91 25.97 17.90 -15.14
C ILE A 91 26.90 19.10 -15.32
N LYS A 92 27.45 19.65 -14.23
CA LYS A 92 28.41 20.75 -14.29
C LYS A 92 29.68 20.37 -15.05
N THR A 93 30.25 19.21 -14.76
CA THR A 93 31.46 18.70 -15.43
C THR A 93 31.24 18.49 -16.94
N ILE A 94 30.09 17.92 -17.31
CA ILE A 94 29.70 17.70 -18.72
C ILE A 94 29.48 19.03 -19.43
N SER A 95 28.80 19.98 -18.78
CA SER A 95 28.57 21.33 -19.30
C SER A 95 29.89 22.04 -19.63
N GLU A 96 30.85 22.01 -18.71
CA GLU A 96 32.18 22.60 -18.90
C GLU A 96 32.95 21.91 -20.04
N THR A 97 32.92 20.57 -20.09
CA THR A 97 33.67 19.79 -21.10
C THR A 97 33.08 19.94 -22.49
N CYS A 98 31.75 19.86 -22.60
CA CYS A 98 31.03 19.85 -23.87
C CYS A 98 30.58 21.25 -24.32
N HIS A 99 30.84 22.30 -23.53
CA HIS A 99 30.41 23.67 -23.78
C HIS A 99 28.88 23.79 -23.94
N ILE A 100 28.14 22.98 -23.18
CA ILE A 100 26.68 22.99 -23.15
C ILE A 100 26.24 23.91 -22.00
N PRO A 101 25.30 24.85 -22.20
CA PRO A 101 24.80 25.69 -21.11
C PRO A 101 24.21 24.87 -19.96
N LEU A 102 24.39 25.35 -18.73
CA LEU A 102 23.76 24.75 -17.55
C LEU A 102 22.23 24.95 -17.59
N PRO A 103 21.44 24.05 -16.97
CA PRO A 103 20.01 24.25 -16.81
C PRO A 103 19.68 25.53 -16.04
N GLU A 104 18.66 26.26 -16.48
CA GLU A 104 18.13 27.42 -15.74
C GLU A 104 17.25 26.98 -14.55
N ASP A 105 16.54 25.85 -14.70
CA ASP A 105 15.67 25.28 -13.66
C ASP A 105 16.30 24.01 -13.07
N TRP A 106 17.27 24.21 -12.18
CA TRP A 106 18.02 23.13 -11.53
C TRP A 106 17.15 22.18 -10.72
N PHE A 107 16.23 22.72 -9.91
CA PHE A 107 15.42 21.89 -9.02
C PHE A 107 14.48 21.00 -9.82
N ALA A 108 13.76 21.54 -10.82
CA ALA A 108 12.88 20.70 -11.60
C ALA A 108 13.66 19.68 -12.45
N THR A 109 14.86 20.04 -12.91
CA THR A 109 15.74 19.11 -13.64
C THR A 109 16.20 17.96 -12.75
N LEU A 110 16.72 18.24 -11.56
CA LEU A 110 17.24 17.24 -10.63
C LEU A 110 16.13 16.37 -10.06
N LEU A 111 14.96 16.93 -9.70
CA LEU A 111 13.84 16.16 -9.15
C LEU A 111 13.21 15.18 -10.15
N ARG A 112 13.40 15.38 -11.46
CA ARG A 112 12.96 14.45 -12.51
C ARG A 112 13.98 13.37 -12.82
N MET A 113 15.19 13.45 -12.26
CA MET A 113 16.21 12.42 -12.50
C MET A 113 15.81 11.11 -11.81
N PRO A 114 16.18 9.96 -12.39
CA PRO A 114 15.92 8.66 -11.79
C PRO A 114 16.37 8.60 -10.33
N ASP A 115 15.55 7.97 -9.50
CA ASP A 115 15.85 7.65 -8.09
C ASP A 115 16.13 8.85 -7.15
N VAL A 116 15.99 10.10 -7.62
CA VAL A 116 16.13 11.31 -6.80
C VAL A 116 14.99 11.46 -5.80
N LEU A 117 13.77 11.16 -6.23
CA LEU A 117 12.63 11.00 -5.33
C LEU A 117 12.71 9.57 -4.79
N THR A 118 13.19 9.44 -3.55
CA THR A 118 13.32 8.14 -2.90
C THR A 118 11.92 7.56 -2.76
N ARG A 119 11.67 6.40 -3.38
CA ARG A 119 10.46 5.64 -3.09
C ARG A 119 10.47 5.35 -1.59
N VAL A 120 9.53 5.99 -0.90
CA VAL A 120 9.31 5.87 0.55
C VAL A 120 9.37 4.41 0.93
N ASP A 121 10.36 4.11 1.76
CA ASP A 121 10.55 2.98 2.67
C ASP A 121 9.82 1.68 2.31
N VAL A 122 10.60 0.61 2.17
CA VAL A 122 10.11 -0.74 2.42
C VAL A 122 9.60 -0.75 3.87
N GLN A 123 8.32 -0.45 4.05
CA GLN A 123 7.68 -0.60 5.35
C GLN A 123 7.72 -2.09 5.68
N GLU A 124 8.41 -2.44 6.76
CA GLU A 124 8.33 -3.77 7.34
C GLU A 124 7.05 -3.86 8.18
N LEU A 125 6.34 -4.97 8.06
CA LEU A 125 5.14 -5.20 8.84
C LEU A 125 5.54 -5.59 10.26
N SER A 126 5.27 -4.71 11.22
CA SER A 126 5.45 -5.04 12.64
C SER A 126 4.37 -6.01 13.13
N ASP A 127 4.70 -6.81 14.15
CA ASP A 127 3.73 -7.74 14.77
C ASP A 127 2.52 -7.01 15.38
N GLU A 128 2.73 -5.82 15.94
CA GLU A 128 1.67 -4.98 16.51
C GLU A 128 0.71 -4.50 15.43
N GLU A 129 1.25 -4.05 14.29
CA GLU A 129 0.44 -3.64 13.16
C GLU A 129 -0.33 -4.81 12.56
N TRP A 130 0.33 -5.97 12.41
CA TRP A 130 -0.34 -7.17 11.93
C TRP A 130 -1.51 -7.54 12.85
N THR A 131 -1.31 -7.48 14.15
CA THR A 131 -2.36 -7.75 15.14
C THR A 131 -3.56 -6.81 14.97
N ALA A 132 -3.30 -5.51 14.79
CA ALA A 132 -4.36 -4.52 14.55
C ALA A 132 -5.10 -4.77 13.22
N ALA A 133 -4.36 -5.08 12.15
CA ALA A 133 -4.93 -5.42 10.85
C ALA A 133 -5.80 -6.68 10.92
N LYS A 134 -5.32 -7.73 11.58
CA LYS A 134 -6.04 -8.99 11.78
C LYS A 134 -7.34 -8.79 12.54
N GLN A 135 -7.32 -8.04 13.64
CA GLN A 135 -8.53 -7.71 14.41
C GLN A 135 -9.55 -6.94 13.55
N THR A 136 -9.06 -6.07 12.66
CA THR A 136 -9.91 -5.32 11.73
C THR A 136 -10.56 -6.25 10.70
N ILE A 137 -9.82 -7.25 10.20
CA ILE A 137 -10.37 -8.27 9.29
C ILE A 137 -11.45 -9.10 10.00
N GLU A 138 -11.19 -9.55 11.23
CA GLU A 138 -12.16 -10.30 12.02
C GLU A 138 -13.44 -9.49 12.28
N THR A 139 -13.28 -8.20 12.55
CA THR A 139 -14.42 -7.28 12.72
C THR A 139 -15.23 -7.16 11.43
N ALA A 140 -14.57 -6.99 10.28
CA ALA A 140 -15.25 -6.92 8.99
C ALA A 140 -15.99 -8.22 8.63
N LEU A 141 -15.49 -9.38 9.06
CA LEU A 141 -16.12 -10.69 8.83
C LEU A 141 -17.38 -10.93 9.68
N GLN A 142 -17.59 -10.17 10.76
CA GLN A 142 -18.74 -10.29 11.65
C GLN A 142 -19.96 -9.46 11.23
N HIS A 143 -19.82 -8.63 10.19
CA HIS A 143 -20.86 -7.76 9.64
C HIS A 143 -21.54 -8.39 8.40
#